data_AF-A0A3N7DBS2-F1
#
_entry.id   AF-A0A3N7DBS2-F1
#
_cell.length_a   1.000
_cell.length_b   1.000
_cell.length_c   1.000
_cell.angle_alpha   90.00
_cell.angle_beta   90.00
_cell.angle_gamma   90.00
#
_symmetry.space_group_name_H-M   'P 1'
#
loop_
_entity.id
_entity.type
_entity.pdbx_description
1 polymer ?
#
loop_
_entity_poly.entity_id
_entity_poly.type
_entity_poly.pdbx_seq_one_letter_code
_entity_poly.pdbx_strand_id
1 'polypeptide(L)'
;MIKIIKMKKVSMFLLAICSTMIFAQKVSNSKYIAVPEKFETFKEDYGLKDFFIKALKGKKYIVLPVIKDNWPSEAKMNYCNVINADVINDKSLFKNKVIVQFKDCNNNMILESKGGSKIKEFDEGLQDAIREALIQVPVSNPVAMLPASNNNAQNSSPEPVASSATPEANNYSNGKMDLQKIQIDPNQFILAKSGSSVPFAVFKATSKSSVFMVKLADGNTTIGYFENGNIVIDIPQADGRFSKEVFVAK
;
A
#
# COMPACT_ATOMS: atom_id res chain seq x y z
N MET A 1 14.16 39.87 45.97
CA MET A 1 13.20 39.99 44.85
C MET A 1 13.38 38.78 43.93
N ILE A 2 12.35 37.97 43.72
CA ILE A 2 12.42 36.80 42.84
C ILE A 2 12.15 37.25 41.40
N LYS A 3 13.10 37.01 40.50
CA LYS A 3 13.03 37.47 39.10
C LYS A 3 12.24 36.46 38.28
N ILE A 4 10.92 36.68 38.16
CA ILE A 4 10.04 35.82 37.36
C ILE A 4 10.46 35.87 35.89
N ILE A 5 10.99 34.77 35.38
CA ILE A 5 11.38 34.60 33.98
C ILE A 5 10.11 34.52 33.13
N LYS A 6 10.09 35.24 32.01
CA LYS A 6 8.92 35.48 31.16
C LYS A 6 8.51 34.20 30.39
N MET A 7 7.77 33.30 31.02
CA MET A 7 7.11 32.16 30.37
C MET A 7 5.98 32.65 29.45
N LYS A 8 6.30 33.06 28.22
CA LYS A 8 5.28 33.41 27.20
C LYS A 8 5.61 33.02 25.76
N LYS A 9 6.69 32.24 25.53
CA LYS A 9 7.07 31.71 24.21
C LYS A 9 7.47 30.23 24.18
N VAL A 10 7.70 29.59 25.33
CA VAL A 10 8.12 28.17 25.40
C VAL A 10 6.94 27.21 25.23
N SER A 11 5.71 27.61 25.60
CA SER A 11 4.53 26.73 25.58
C SER A 11 4.06 26.33 24.17
N MET A 12 4.53 27.00 23.10
CA MET A 12 4.01 26.77 21.74
C MET A 12 4.81 25.73 20.94
N PHE A 13 5.91 25.21 21.48
CA PHE A 13 6.73 24.18 20.81
C PHE A 13 6.41 22.75 21.26
N LEU A 14 5.58 22.56 22.28
CA LEU A 14 5.29 21.24 22.87
C LEU A 14 4.07 20.53 22.26
N LEU A 15 3.33 21.19 21.36
CA LEU A 15 2.04 20.69 20.83
C LEU A 15 2.12 20.14 19.38
N ALA A 16 3.32 19.97 18.83
CA ALA A 16 3.55 19.68 17.41
C ALA A 16 3.97 18.23 17.08
N ILE A 17 3.85 17.29 18.04
CA ILE A 17 4.47 15.94 17.94
C ILE A 17 3.44 14.79 17.81
N CYS A 18 2.13 15.03 18.07
CA CYS A 18 1.17 13.94 18.31
C CYS A 18 0.38 13.39 17.10
N SER A 19 0.74 13.69 15.84
CA SER A 19 -0.09 13.33 14.67
C SER A 19 0.57 12.50 13.57
N THR A 20 1.80 12.01 13.74
CA THR A 20 2.35 10.95 12.87
C THR A 20 2.12 9.56 13.47
N MET A 21 0.85 9.13 13.48
CA MET A 21 0.54 7.69 13.61
C MET A 21 0.96 6.95 12.35
N ILE A 22 2.25 6.66 12.24
CA ILE A 22 2.76 5.69 11.27
C ILE A 22 2.21 4.34 11.72
N PHE A 23 1.25 3.79 10.95
CA PHE A 23 0.79 2.42 11.14
C PHE A 23 1.93 1.47 10.80
N ALA A 24 2.77 1.15 11.79
CA ALA A 24 3.88 0.21 11.65
C ALA A 24 3.32 -1.16 11.21
N GLN A 25 3.59 -1.54 9.97
CA GLN A 25 3.06 -2.76 9.39
C GLN A 25 3.73 -3.98 10.04
N LYS A 26 3.00 -4.69 10.90
CA LYS A 26 3.49 -5.91 11.54
C LYS A 26 3.49 -7.06 10.54
N VAL A 27 4.60 -7.79 10.43
CA VAL A 27 4.79 -8.89 9.47
C VAL A 27 3.67 -9.94 9.51
N SER A 28 3.19 -10.29 10.71
CA SER A 28 2.09 -11.26 10.91
C SER A 28 0.78 -10.87 10.22
N ASN A 29 0.54 -9.58 10.01
CA ASN A 29 -0.75 -9.08 9.52
C ASN A 29 -0.83 -9.09 7.99
N SER A 30 0.29 -9.35 7.30
CA SER A 30 0.35 -9.37 5.84
C SER A 30 0.15 -10.77 5.29
N LYS A 31 -0.73 -10.85 4.30
CA LYS A 31 -1.08 -12.07 3.54
C LYS A 31 -0.03 -12.43 2.48
N TYR A 32 0.61 -11.40 1.91
CA TYR A 32 1.48 -11.52 0.75
C TYR A 32 2.93 -11.16 1.06
N ILE A 33 3.85 -11.92 0.47
CA ILE A 33 5.30 -11.64 0.51
C ILE A 33 5.87 -11.71 -0.91
N ALA A 34 6.67 -10.72 -1.29
CA ALA A 34 7.55 -10.79 -2.46
C ALA A 34 8.95 -11.24 -2.03
N VAL A 35 9.56 -12.15 -2.80
CA VAL A 35 10.95 -12.62 -2.61
C VAL A 35 11.70 -12.32 -3.92
N PRO A 36 12.94 -11.78 -3.89
CA PRO A 36 13.70 -11.48 -5.10
C PRO A 36 14.10 -12.74 -5.87
N GLU A 37 14.46 -12.60 -7.15
CA GLU A 37 14.94 -13.74 -7.96
C GLU A 37 16.28 -14.30 -7.48
N LYS A 38 17.09 -13.47 -6.81
CA LYS A 38 18.42 -13.78 -6.27
C LYS A 38 18.66 -13.01 -4.97
N PHE A 39 19.52 -13.54 -4.12
CA PHE A 39 20.00 -12.87 -2.90
C PHE A 39 21.40 -12.30 -3.14
N GLU A 40 21.51 -11.00 -3.40
CA GLU A 40 22.71 -10.30 -3.91
C GLU A 40 23.99 -10.41 -3.04
N THR A 41 23.87 -10.92 -1.81
CA THR A 41 24.99 -11.05 -0.86
C THR A 41 25.62 -12.46 -0.84
N PHE A 42 25.07 -13.39 -1.61
CA PHE A 42 25.61 -14.74 -1.81
C PHE A 42 26.33 -14.83 -3.16
N LYS A 43 27.40 -15.62 -3.23
CA LYS A 43 28.17 -15.83 -4.46
C LYS A 43 27.47 -16.79 -5.44
N GLU A 44 26.70 -17.71 -4.89
CA GLU A 44 25.99 -18.79 -5.56
C GLU A 44 24.59 -18.89 -4.95
N ASP A 45 23.67 -19.60 -5.61
CA ASP A 45 22.27 -19.67 -5.17
C ASP A 45 22.06 -20.56 -3.92
N TYR A 46 22.88 -21.60 -3.74
CA TYR A 46 22.81 -22.60 -2.65
C TYR A 46 21.40 -23.18 -2.37
N GLY A 47 20.49 -23.13 -3.36
CA GLY A 47 19.08 -23.51 -3.22
C GLY A 47 18.27 -22.61 -2.27
N LEU A 48 18.80 -21.46 -1.88
CA LEU A 48 18.25 -20.64 -0.79
C LEU A 48 16.88 -20.07 -1.12
N LYS A 49 16.64 -19.67 -2.38
CA LYS A 49 15.35 -19.09 -2.78
C LYS A 49 14.23 -20.11 -2.60
N ASP A 50 14.38 -21.31 -3.15
CA ASP A 50 13.34 -22.34 -3.09
C ASP A 50 13.12 -22.84 -1.65
N PHE A 51 14.19 -22.98 -0.87
CA PHE A 51 14.11 -23.29 0.55
C PHE A 51 13.34 -22.20 1.33
N PHE A 52 13.69 -20.93 1.13
CA PHE A 52 13.07 -19.79 1.81
C PHE A 52 11.59 -19.64 1.44
N ILE A 53 11.26 -19.75 0.15
CA ILE A 53 9.87 -19.75 -0.34
C ILE A 53 9.07 -20.90 0.28
N LYS A 54 9.64 -22.12 0.36
CA LYS A 54 8.99 -23.27 1.00
C LYS A 54 8.75 -23.03 2.50
N ALA A 55 9.72 -22.44 3.19
CA ALA A 55 9.61 -22.14 4.62
C ALA A 55 8.57 -21.01 4.91
N LEU A 56 8.51 -19.97 4.08
CA LEU A 56 7.49 -18.92 4.15
C LEU A 56 6.07 -19.45 3.87
N LYS A 57 5.91 -20.34 2.88
CA LYS A 57 4.65 -21.06 2.63
C LYS A 57 4.24 -21.91 3.83
N GLY A 58 5.20 -22.57 4.50
CA GLY A 58 4.97 -23.27 5.77
C GLY A 58 4.46 -22.37 6.91
N LYS A 59 4.79 -21.07 6.85
CA LYS A 59 4.25 -20.02 7.74
C LYS A 59 2.99 -19.32 7.19
N LYS A 60 2.29 -19.95 6.24
CA LYS A 60 1.02 -19.50 5.63
C LYS A 60 1.09 -18.20 4.79
N TYR A 61 2.28 -17.70 4.45
CA TYR A 61 2.39 -16.55 3.56
C TYR A 61 2.16 -16.96 2.10
N ILE A 62 1.44 -16.11 1.35
CA ILE A 62 1.31 -16.25 -0.10
C ILE A 62 2.50 -15.54 -0.74
N VAL A 63 3.48 -16.32 -1.22
CA VAL A 63 4.62 -15.79 -1.96
C VAL A 63 4.18 -15.37 -3.36
N LEU A 64 4.43 -14.12 -3.72
CA LEU A 64 4.14 -13.54 -5.03
C LEU A 64 5.36 -13.60 -5.96
N PRO A 65 5.16 -13.75 -7.28
CA PRO A 65 6.25 -13.75 -8.26
C PRO A 65 6.89 -12.36 -8.36
N VAL A 66 8.12 -12.25 -8.87
CA VAL A 66 8.80 -10.95 -9.02
C VAL A 66 8.07 -10.04 -10.04
N ILE A 67 7.42 -10.63 -11.04
CA ILE A 67 6.58 -9.91 -12.02
C ILE A 67 5.29 -9.45 -11.35
N LYS A 68 5.18 -8.14 -11.06
CA LYS A 68 4.01 -7.51 -10.42
C LYS A 68 2.72 -7.66 -11.23
N ASP A 69 2.83 -7.78 -12.54
CA ASP A 69 1.67 -8.02 -13.42
C ASP A 69 1.05 -9.40 -13.25
N ASN A 70 1.73 -10.33 -12.57
CA ASN A 70 1.18 -11.65 -12.21
C ASN A 70 0.60 -11.69 -10.78
N TRP A 71 0.56 -10.55 -10.07
CA TRP A 71 0.01 -10.48 -8.72
C TRP A 71 -1.53 -10.54 -8.72
N PRO A 72 -2.16 -11.06 -7.64
CA PRO A 72 -3.61 -11.00 -7.47
C PRO A 72 -4.07 -9.55 -7.38
N SER A 73 -5.31 -9.29 -7.79
CA SER A 73 -5.90 -7.94 -7.84
C SER A 73 -5.80 -7.21 -6.48
N GLU A 74 -6.03 -7.89 -5.37
CA GLU A 74 -5.88 -7.36 -4.01
C GLU A 74 -4.48 -6.78 -3.73
N ALA A 75 -3.43 -7.50 -4.13
CA ALA A 75 -2.03 -7.07 -3.97
C ALA A 75 -1.62 -5.98 -4.97
N LYS A 76 -2.25 -5.93 -6.16
CA LYS A 76 -2.05 -4.85 -7.14
C LYS A 76 -2.75 -3.55 -6.73
N MET A 77 -3.95 -3.66 -6.17
CA MET A 77 -4.74 -2.51 -5.71
C MET A 77 -4.07 -1.83 -4.52
N ASN A 78 -3.48 -2.60 -3.60
CA ASN A 78 -2.68 -2.09 -2.50
C ASN A 78 -1.34 -2.82 -2.38
N TYR A 79 -0.29 -2.24 -2.98
CA TYR A 79 1.08 -2.74 -2.92
C TYR A 79 1.63 -2.84 -1.49
N CYS A 80 1.15 -2.01 -0.55
CA CYS A 80 1.52 -2.08 0.86
C CYS A 80 0.93 -3.28 1.61
N ASN A 81 0.02 -4.04 1.00
CA ASN A 81 -0.38 -5.35 1.52
C ASN A 81 0.66 -6.46 1.22
N VAL A 82 1.75 -6.12 0.53
CA VAL A 82 2.86 -7.02 0.20
C VAL A 82 4.13 -6.59 0.92
N ILE A 83 4.71 -7.52 1.67
CA ILE A 83 6.00 -7.33 2.33
C ILE A 83 7.12 -7.81 1.39
N ASN A 84 8.20 -7.04 1.30
CA ASN A 84 9.41 -7.46 0.60
C ASN A 84 10.30 -8.24 1.59
N ALA A 85 10.56 -9.52 1.31
CA ALA A 85 11.40 -10.38 2.13
C ALA A 85 12.72 -10.70 1.41
N ASP A 86 13.82 -10.61 2.15
CA ASP A 86 15.18 -10.75 1.63
C ASP A 86 16.06 -11.55 2.60
N VAL A 87 17.11 -12.18 2.07
CA VAL A 87 18.08 -12.97 2.85
C VAL A 87 19.48 -12.44 2.57
N ILE A 88 20.19 -12.11 3.65
CA ILE A 88 21.52 -11.49 3.61
C ILE A 88 22.54 -12.40 4.29
N ASN A 89 23.74 -12.52 3.72
CA ASN A 89 24.86 -13.25 4.28
C ASN A 89 25.53 -12.47 5.44
N ASP A 90 25.38 -12.92 6.69
CA ASP A 90 26.04 -12.32 7.87
C ASP A 90 27.47 -12.86 8.02
N LYS A 91 28.38 -12.38 7.16
CA LYS A 91 29.77 -12.86 7.01
C LYS A 91 30.40 -13.33 8.32
N SER A 92 30.78 -14.61 8.38
CA SER A 92 31.48 -15.19 9.53
C SER A 92 32.53 -16.21 9.09
N LEU A 93 33.64 -16.33 9.84
CA LEU A 93 34.80 -17.13 9.46
C LEU A 93 34.66 -18.63 9.77
N PHE A 94 33.76 -19.00 10.70
CA PHE A 94 33.72 -20.35 11.29
C PHE A 94 32.34 -21.02 11.23
N LYS A 95 31.32 -20.31 10.76
CA LYS A 95 29.91 -20.71 10.79
C LYS A 95 29.16 -20.07 9.63
N ASN A 96 28.17 -20.77 9.12
CA ASN A 96 27.19 -20.21 8.20
C ASN A 96 26.22 -19.32 8.96
N LYS A 97 25.94 -18.10 8.48
CA LYS A 97 24.98 -17.20 9.11
C LYS A 97 24.22 -16.37 8.09
N VAL A 98 22.99 -16.03 8.44
CA VAL A 98 22.11 -15.19 7.63
C VAL A 98 21.36 -14.16 8.47
N ILE A 99 20.97 -13.08 7.81
CA ILE A 99 19.97 -12.13 8.28
C ILE A 99 18.78 -12.24 7.34
N VAL A 100 17.59 -12.55 7.87
CA VAL A 100 16.34 -12.44 7.13
C VAL A 100 15.72 -11.08 7.42
N GLN A 101 15.47 -10.29 6.38
CA GLN A 101 14.86 -8.97 6.49
C GLN A 101 13.47 -8.95 5.85
N PHE A 102 12.55 -8.24 6.48
CA PHE A 102 11.23 -7.92 5.96
C PHE A 102 11.08 -6.40 5.92
N LYS A 103 10.67 -5.88 4.76
CA LYS A 103 10.48 -4.45 4.51
C LYS A 103 9.06 -4.17 4.02
N ASP A 104 8.53 -3.02 4.41
CA ASP A 104 7.24 -2.52 3.90
C ASP A 104 7.33 -2.09 2.41
N CYS A 105 6.24 -1.55 1.88
CA CYS A 105 6.20 -0.98 0.52
C CYS A 105 7.11 0.23 0.30
N ASN A 106 7.51 0.93 1.37
CA ASN A 106 8.35 2.12 1.37
C ASN A 106 9.83 1.77 1.63
N ASN A 107 10.17 0.48 1.68
CA ASN A 107 11.48 -0.08 2.05
C ASN A 107 11.90 0.10 3.52
N ASN A 108 10.98 0.50 4.41
CA ASN A 108 11.24 0.54 5.85
C ASN A 108 11.38 -0.89 6.40
N MET A 109 12.39 -1.14 7.21
CA MET A 109 12.57 -2.41 7.91
C MET A 109 11.49 -2.59 8.98
N ILE A 110 10.68 -3.65 8.86
CA ILE A 110 9.58 -3.98 9.78
C ILE A 110 9.87 -5.24 10.63
N LEU A 111 10.80 -6.08 10.19
CA LEU A 111 11.40 -7.15 10.99
C LEU A 111 12.79 -7.49 10.43
N GLU A 112 13.74 -7.70 11.33
CA GLU A 112 15.03 -8.34 11.05
C GLU A 112 15.18 -9.50 12.02
N SER A 113 15.67 -10.65 11.54
CA SER A 113 16.02 -11.80 12.38
C SER A 113 17.31 -12.44 11.88
N LYS A 114 18.11 -12.98 12.80
CA LYS A 114 19.41 -13.59 12.51
C LYS A 114 19.40 -15.06 12.88
N GLY A 115 20.12 -15.87 12.11
CA GLY A 115 20.34 -17.29 12.37
C GLY A 115 21.72 -17.72 11.93
N GLY A 116 22.26 -18.79 12.50
CA GLY A 116 23.62 -19.25 12.25
C GLY A 116 23.87 -20.72 12.58
N SER A 117 24.08 -21.53 11.54
CA SER A 117 24.36 -22.95 11.68
C SER A 117 25.82 -23.25 12.04
N LYS A 118 26.03 -24.39 12.69
CA LYS A 118 27.35 -24.99 12.93
C LYS A 118 27.79 -25.93 11.80
N ILE A 119 26.87 -26.29 10.89
CA ILE A 119 27.18 -27.04 9.67
C ILE A 119 28.06 -26.16 8.78
N LYS A 120 29.15 -26.73 8.23
CA LYS A 120 30.17 -25.97 7.48
C LYS A 120 29.85 -25.92 5.99
N GLU A 121 29.26 -26.99 5.50
CA GLU A 121 28.75 -27.21 4.16
C GLU A 121 27.74 -26.10 3.84
N PHE A 122 27.99 -25.32 2.77
CA PHE A 122 27.26 -24.07 2.53
C PHE A 122 25.76 -24.30 2.26
N ASP A 123 25.41 -25.27 1.41
CA ASP A 123 24.00 -25.58 1.08
C ASP A 123 23.18 -25.90 2.35
N GLU A 124 23.62 -26.89 3.12
CA GLU A 124 22.92 -27.33 4.34
C GLU A 124 22.99 -26.27 5.46
N GLY A 125 24.16 -25.68 5.67
CA GLY A 125 24.39 -24.73 6.76
C GLY A 125 23.71 -23.38 6.56
N LEU A 126 23.56 -22.91 5.31
CA LEU A 126 22.80 -21.70 5.02
C LEU A 126 21.28 -21.94 5.08
N GLN A 127 20.79 -23.09 4.61
CA GLN A 127 19.37 -23.47 4.78
C GLN A 127 19.02 -23.64 6.27
N ASP A 128 19.91 -24.23 7.07
CA ASP A 128 19.73 -24.35 8.52
C ASP A 128 19.80 -22.98 9.24
N ALA A 129 20.70 -22.09 8.84
CA ALA A 129 20.72 -20.72 9.34
C ALA A 129 19.43 -19.94 9.00
N ILE A 130 18.86 -20.13 7.80
CA ILE A 130 17.55 -19.58 7.42
C ILE A 130 16.44 -20.16 8.31
N ARG A 131 16.47 -21.48 8.60
CA ARG A 131 15.50 -22.13 9.50
C ARG A 131 15.52 -21.48 10.89
N GLU A 132 16.70 -21.24 11.45
CA GLU A 132 16.85 -20.57 12.75
C GLU A 132 16.34 -19.12 12.72
N ALA A 133 16.75 -18.32 11.72
CA ALA A 133 16.28 -16.95 11.56
C ALA A 133 14.76 -16.87 11.43
N LEU A 134 14.14 -17.84 10.75
CA LEU A 134 12.69 -17.94 10.60
C LEU A 134 11.96 -18.33 11.89
N ILE A 135 12.61 -18.77 12.97
CA ILE A 135 11.91 -19.06 14.24
C ILE A 135 11.18 -17.81 14.77
N GLN A 136 11.83 -16.64 14.68
CA GLN A 136 11.28 -15.36 15.16
C GLN A 136 10.20 -14.77 14.23
N VAL A 137 10.07 -15.29 13.01
CA VAL A 137 9.09 -14.80 12.03
C VAL A 137 7.72 -15.38 12.36
N PRO A 138 6.70 -14.55 12.64
CA PRO A 138 5.36 -15.05 12.96
C PRO A 138 4.72 -15.76 11.78
N VAL A 139 3.75 -16.63 12.06
CA VAL A 139 2.85 -17.19 11.04
C VAL A 139 1.94 -16.08 10.52
N SER A 140 1.66 -16.07 9.21
CA SER A 140 0.71 -15.14 8.61
C SER A 140 -0.68 -15.35 9.20
N ASN A 141 -1.27 -14.27 9.71
CA ASN A 141 -2.63 -14.21 10.23
C ASN A 141 -3.25 -12.87 9.79
N PRO A 142 -3.60 -12.72 8.50
CA PRO A 142 -4.24 -11.51 8.01
C PRO A 142 -5.60 -11.36 8.67
N VAL A 143 -5.76 -10.28 9.44
CA VAL A 143 -7.06 -9.94 10.04
C VAL A 143 -8.02 -9.60 8.91
N ALA A 144 -9.10 -10.37 8.77
CA ALA A 144 -10.18 -10.00 7.87
C ALA A 144 -10.76 -8.66 8.33
N MET A 145 -10.62 -7.62 7.51
CA MET A 145 -11.40 -6.40 7.68
C MET A 145 -12.86 -6.75 7.45
N LEU A 146 -13.58 -7.00 8.54
CA LEU A 146 -15.03 -6.96 8.54
C LEU A 146 -15.46 -5.58 8.03
N PRO A 147 -16.50 -5.48 7.18
CA PRO A 147 -17.04 -4.18 6.81
C PRO A 147 -17.50 -3.48 8.09
N ALA A 148 -17.00 -2.27 8.32
CA ALA A 148 -17.45 -1.45 9.43
C ALA A 148 -18.94 -1.16 9.24
N SER A 149 -19.78 -1.79 10.07
CA SER A 149 -21.23 -1.55 10.04
C SER A 149 -21.50 -0.13 10.51
N ASN A 150 -22.07 0.69 9.63
CA ASN A 150 -22.49 2.05 9.96
C ASN A 150 -23.57 1.99 11.05
N ASN A 151 -23.23 2.42 12.27
CA ASN A 151 -24.23 2.80 13.27
C ASN A 151 -24.06 4.28 13.58
N ASN A 152 -25.08 5.04 13.17
CA ASN A 152 -25.17 6.48 13.32
C ASN A 152 -25.52 6.82 14.78
N ALA A 153 -24.77 7.72 15.41
CA ALA A 153 -25.17 8.33 16.68
C ALA A 153 -24.76 9.81 16.66
N GLN A 154 -25.77 10.66 16.50
CA GLN A 154 -25.65 12.11 16.31
C GLN A 154 -25.85 12.83 17.65
N ASN A 155 -24.95 13.76 18.01
CA ASN A 155 -25.27 14.79 19.01
C ASN A 155 -24.40 16.05 18.86
N SER A 156 -25.03 17.22 18.82
CA SER A 156 -24.39 18.56 18.75
C SER A 156 -24.38 19.23 20.15
N SER A 157 -23.86 20.43 20.44
CA SER A 157 -23.26 21.58 19.72
C SER A 157 -22.55 22.47 20.78
N PRO A 158 -22.06 23.71 20.54
CA PRO A 158 -21.80 24.47 19.30
C PRO A 158 -20.37 25.11 19.21
N GLU A 159 -20.19 25.91 18.16
CA GLU A 159 -18.99 26.55 17.57
C GLU A 159 -18.43 27.80 18.33
N PRO A 160 -17.30 28.46 17.90
CA PRO A 160 -17.29 29.36 16.72
C PRO A 160 -15.99 29.46 15.84
N VAL A 161 -16.16 29.32 14.51
CA VAL A 161 -15.52 29.93 13.31
C VAL A 161 -13.96 30.03 13.16
N ALA A 162 -13.35 29.87 11.97
CA ALA A 162 -13.87 29.94 10.59
C ALA A 162 -13.14 29.07 9.53
N SER A 163 -13.86 28.82 8.42
CA SER A 163 -13.40 28.50 7.04
C SER A 163 -13.30 27.03 6.55
N SER A 164 -14.47 26.50 6.17
CA SER A 164 -14.77 25.93 4.83
C SER A 164 -13.96 24.74 4.28
N ALA A 165 -14.51 23.53 4.42
CA ALA A 165 -14.64 22.54 3.32
C ALA A 165 -15.71 21.47 3.65
N THR A 166 -16.82 21.49 2.92
CA THR A 166 -17.86 20.45 2.91
C THR A 166 -17.35 19.22 2.13
N PRO A 167 -17.79 17.97 2.40
CA PRO A 167 -17.64 16.89 1.43
C PRO A 167 -18.55 17.14 0.22
N GLU A 168 -18.04 17.82 -0.81
CA GLU A 168 -18.77 18.13 -2.03
C GLU A 168 -19.03 16.88 -2.89
N ALA A 169 -20.26 16.40 -2.87
CA ALA A 169 -20.78 15.47 -3.87
C ALA A 169 -21.17 16.26 -5.14
N ASN A 170 -20.19 16.54 -5.99
CA ASN A 170 -20.42 17.23 -7.27
C ASN A 170 -21.00 16.25 -8.31
N ASN A 171 -22.10 16.65 -8.96
CA ASN A 171 -22.72 15.88 -10.03
C ASN A 171 -22.05 16.23 -11.38
N TYR A 172 -22.01 15.26 -12.28
CA TYR A 172 -21.35 15.38 -13.58
C TYR A 172 -22.19 14.72 -14.67
N SER A 173 -22.23 15.31 -15.87
CA SER A 173 -23.05 14.82 -16.97
C SER A 173 -22.41 15.04 -18.34
N ASN A 174 -22.52 14.05 -19.23
CA ASN A 174 -22.20 14.19 -20.65
C ASN A 174 -23.46 14.27 -21.54
N GLY A 175 -24.63 14.57 -20.93
CA GLY A 175 -25.93 14.59 -21.61
C GLY A 175 -26.53 13.21 -21.93
N LYS A 176 -25.73 12.13 -21.95
CA LYS A 176 -26.19 10.75 -22.10
C LYS A 176 -26.42 10.06 -20.75
N MET A 177 -25.61 10.43 -19.75
CA MET A 177 -25.61 9.81 -18.44
C MET A 177 -25.17 10.80 -17.35
N ASP A 178 -25.80 10.68 -16.18
CA ASP A 178 -25.50 11.44 -14.98
C ASP A 178 -24.72 10.58 -13.98
N LEU A 179 -23.64 11.15 -13.45
CA LEU A 179 -22.67 10.48 -12.58
C LEU A 179 -22.37 11.36 -11.36
N GLN A 180 -22.25 10.74 -10.20
CA GLN A 180 -21.79 11.39 -8.98
C GLN A 180 -20.29 11.19 -8.82
N LYS A 181 -19.56 12.28 -8.59
CA LYS A 181 -18.17 12.20 -8.13
C LYS A 181 -18.17 11.88 -6.63
N ILE A 182 -17.61 10.73 -6.28
CA ILE A 182 -17.43 10.31 -4.88
C ILE A 182 -15.93 10.23 -4.63
N GLN A 183 -15.43 11.10 -3.73
CA GLN A 183 -14.04 11.06 -3.30
C GLN A 183 -13.85 9.85 -2.36
N ILE A 184 -12.86 9.01 -2.63
CA ILE A 184 -12.55 7.81 -1.83
C ILE A 184 -11.41 8.10 -0.86
N ASP A 185 -10.35 8.73 -1.37
CA ASP A 185 -9.20 9.24 -0.61
C ASP A 185 -8.60 10.46 -1.34
N PRO A 186 -7.59 11.18 -0.80
CA PRO A 186 -7.04 12.38 -1.46
C PRO A 186 -6.51 12.17 -2.89
N ASN A 187 -6.09 10.94 -3.23
CA ASN A 187 -5.51 10.56 -4.51
C ASN A 187 -6.46 9.70 -5.38
N GLN A 188 -7.66 9.36 -4.90
CA GLN A 188 -8.60 8.51 -5.60
C GLN A 188 -10.06 9.00 -5.48
N PHE A 189 -10.74 9.06 -6.62
CA PHE A 189 -12.20 9.26 -6.68
C PHE A 189 -12.84 8.33 -7.69
N ILE A 190 -14.15 8.16 -7.61
CA ILE A 190 -14.95 7.42 -8.59
C ILE A 190 -16.02 8.31 -9.20
N LEU A 191 -16.41 7.99 -10.43
CA LEU A 191 -17.69 8.40 -10.99
C LEU A 191 -18.65 7.21 -10.92
N ALA A 192 -19.78 7.37 -10.25
CA ALA A 192 -20.78 6.33 -10.06
C ALA A 192 -22.16 6.79 -10.57
N LYS A 193 -22.89 5.89 -11.23
CA LYS A 193 -24.30 6.11 -11.56
C LYS A 193 -25.16 5.76 -10.33
N SER A 194 -26.12 6.61 -9.99
CA SER A 194 -27.05 6.33 -8.89
C SER A 194 -27.76 4.99 -9.09
N GLY A 195 -27.84 4.18 -8.03
CA GLY A 195 -28.38 2.82 -8.05
C GLY A 195 -27.47 1.73 -8.62
N SER A 196 -26.26 2.05 -9.10
CA SER A 196 -25.28 1.04 -9.55
C SER A 196 -24.34 0.61 -8.44
N SER A 197 -24.17 -0.70 -8.23
CA SER A 197 -23.12 -1.25 -7.36
C SER A 197 -21.71 -1.23 -8.00
N VAL A 198 -21.61 -0.93 -9.30
CA VAL A 198 -20.35 -0.84 -10.05
C VAL A 198 -20.12 0.63 -10.45
N PRO A 199 -18.95 1.24 -10.14
CA PRO A 199 -18.62 2.58 -10.60
C PRO A 199 -18.44 2.59 -12.13
N PHE A 200 -18.84 3.68 -12.77
CA PHE A 200 -18.61 3.88 -14.20
C PHE A 200 -17.11 3.99 -14.51
N ALA A 201 -16.39 4.75 -13.69
CA ALA A 201 -14.96 4.98 -13.83
C ALA A 201 -14.30 5.23 -12.47
N VAL A 202 -13.09 4.71 -12.29
CA VAL A 202 -12.25 4.89 -11.10
C VAL A 202 -11.01 5.69 -11.47
N PHE A 203 -10.82 6.85 -10.86
CA PHE A 203 -9.75 7.79 -11.15
C PHE A 203 -8.70 7.73 -10.05
N LYS A 204 -7.44 7.44 -10.42
CA LYS A 204 -6.29 7.46 -9.52
C LYS A 204 -5.28 8.51 -9.98
N ALA A 205 -4.88 9.40 -9.06
CA ALA A 205 -3.94 10.48 -9.36
C ALA A 205 -2.61 9.92 -9.90
N THR A 206 -2.07 10.58 -10.92
CA THR A 206 -0.72 10.30 -11.43
C THR A 206 0.30 11.26 -10.80
N SER A 207 1.58 11.12 -11.17
CA SER A 207 2.61 12.12 -10.83
C SER A 207 2.39 13.48 -11.50
N LYS A 208 1.51 13.58 -12.52
CA LYS A 208 1.16 14.83 -13.19
C LYS A 208 -0.14 15.39 -12.60
N SER A 209 -0.06 16.63 -12.10
CA SER A 209 -1.22 17.38 -11.58
C SER A 209 -2.39 17.38 -12.57
N SER A 210 -3.61 17.23 -12.05
CA SER A 210 -4.87 17.16 -12.80
C SER A 210 -4.98 16.04 -13.83
N VAL A 211 -4.06 15.06 -13.86
CA VAL A 211 -4.10 13.89 -14.75
C VAL A 211 -4.20 12.60 -13.93
N PHE A 212 -5.12 11.74 -14.33
CA PHE A 212 -5.52 10.53 -13.62
C PHE A 212 -5.39 9.32 -14.54
N MET A 213 -4.94 8.21 -13.98
CA MET A 213 -5.13 6.90 -14.58
C MET A 213 -6.56 6.46 -14.27
N VAL A 214 -7.34 6.18 -15.31
CA VAL A 214 -8.76 5.85 -15.22
C VAL A 214 -8.97 4.39 -15.54
N LYS A 215 -9.66 3.67 -14.66
CA LYS A 215 -10.18 2.33 -14.96
C LYS A 215 -11.68 2.40 -15.18
N LEU A 216 -12.12 2.00 -16.36
CA LEU A 216 -13.52 1.97 -16.77
C LEU A 216 -14.24 0.71 -16.22
N ALA A 217 -15.58 0.74 -16.22
CA ALA A 217 -16.43 -0.36 -15.72
C ALA A 217 -16.24 -1.69 -16.48
N ASP A 218 -15.82 -1.65 -17.75
CA ASP A 218 -15.47 -2.80 -18.57
C ASP A 218 -14.10 -3.43 -18.21
N GLY A 219 -13.34 -2.77 -17.34
CA GLY A 219 -12.01 -3.17 -16.91
C GLY A 219 -10.85 -2.52 -17.68
N ASN A 220 -11.12 -1.80 -18.76
CA ASN A 220 -10.10 -1.11 -19.56
C ASN A 220 -9.46 0.04 -18.79
N THR A 221 -8.17 0.28 -19.03
CA THR A 221 -7.42 1.39 -18.44
C THR A 221 -7.16 2.45 -19.50
N THR A 222 -7.37 3.71 -19.13
CA THR A 222 -7.14 4.89 -19.98
C THR A 222 -6.70 6.09 -19.13
N ILE A 223 -6.64 7.28 -19.74
CA ILE A 223 -6.34 8.55 -19.09
C ILE A 223 -7.62 9.37 -18.95
N GLY A 224 -7.73 10.10 -17.84
CA GLY A 224 -8.69 11.17 -17.65
C GLY A 224 -8.05 12.35 -16.95
N TYR A 225 -8.64 13.53 -17.07
CA TYR A 225 -8.06 14.76 -16.57
C TYR A 225 -9.11 15.84 -16.32
N PHE A 226 -8.76 16.85 -15.53
CA PHE A 226 -9.61 18.03 -15.34
C PHE A 226 -9.32 19.08 -16.42
N GLU A 227 -10.36 19.54 -17.12
CA GLU A 227 -10.29 20.59 -18.16
C GLU A 227 -11.40 21.60 -17.90
N ASN A 228 -11.05 22.82 -17.49
CA ASN A 228 -11.99 23.91 -17.17
C ASN A 228 -13.09 23.53 -16.15
N GLY A 229 -12.76 22.73 -15.13
CA GLY A 229 -13.70 22.25 -14.11
C GLY A 229 -14.48 20.99 -14.50
N ASN A 230 -14.43 20.58 -15.77
CA ASN A 230 -15.05 19.37 -16.28
C ASN A 230 -14.12 18.15 -16.08
N ILE A 231 -14.69 16.96 -16.00
CA ILE A 231 -13.94 15.70 -16.06
C ILE A 231 -13.91 15.22 -17.50
N VAL A 232 -12.71 15.02 -18.04
CA VAL A 232 -12.50 14.47 -19.38
C VAL A 232 -11.96 13.04 -19.26
N ILE A 233 -12.43 12.13 -20.10
CA ILE A 233 -11.91 10.76 -20.22
C ILE A 233 -11.67 10.44 -21.69
N ASP A 234 -10.50 9.92 -22.01
CA ASP A 234 -10.18 9.40 -23.33
C ASP A 234 -10.71 7.96 -23.44
N ILE A 235 -11.84 7.73 -24.09
CA ILE A 235 -12.45 6.40 -24.20
C ILE A 235 -11.83 5.62 -25.38
N PRO A 236 -11.17 4.47 -25.16
CA PRO A 236 -10.59 3.68 -26.22
C PRO A 236 -11.68 3.14 -27.16
N GLN A 237 -11.41 3.16 -28.46
CA GLN A 237 -12.27 2.69 -29.53
C GLN A 237 -11.75 1.37 -30.12
N ALA A 238 -12.63 0.59 -30.77
CA ALA A 238 -12.28 -0.70 -31.35
C ALA A 238 -11.24 -0.62 -32.48
N ASP A 239 -11.01 0.56 -33.06
CA ASP A 239 -9.99 0.84 -34.08
C ASP A 239 -8.64 1.30 -33.49
N GLY A 240 -8.48 1.26 -32.17
CA GLY A 240 -7.26 1.68 -31.46
C GLY A 240 -7.12 3.19 -31.26
N ARG A 241 -8.09 4.01 -31.71
CA ARG A 241 -8.12 5.45 -31.40
C ARG A 241 -8.78 5.71 -30.04
N PHE A 242 -8.68 6.95 -29.57
CA PHE A 242 -9.35 7.43 -28.37
C PHE A 242 -10.39 8.50 -28.74
N SER A 243 -11.55 8.45 -28.09
CA SER A 243 -12.61 9.46 -28.22
C SER A 243 -12.74 10.24 -26.91
N LYS A 244 -12.74 11.57 -26.98
CA LYS A 244 -12.92 12.43 -25.81
C LYS A 244 -14.38 12.41 -25.35
N GLU A 245 -14.65 11.88 -24.16
CA GLU A 245 -15.93 12.07 -23.46
C GLU A 245 -15.74 13.14 -22.37
N VAL A 246 -16.62 14.14 -22.35
CA VAL A 246 -16.55 15.28 -21.42
C VAL A 246 -17.77 15.26 -20.51
N PHE A 247 -17.52 15.18 -19.21
CA PHE A 247 -18.52 15.25 -18.17
C PHE A 247 -18.47 16.63 -17.53
N VAL A 248 -19.51 17.43 -17.79
CA VAL A 248 -19.68 18.79 -17.29
C VAL A 248 -20.26 18.76 -15.87
N ALA A 249 -19.72 19.58 -14.98
CA ALA A 249 -20.25 19.72 -13.62
C ALA A 249 -21.69 20.28 -13.64
N LYS A 250 -22.57 19.73 -12.80
CA LYS A 250 -23.98 20.12 -12.63
C LYS A 250 -24.23 20.62 -11.21
#